data_AF-A0A093ZU85-F1
#
_entry.id   AF-A0A093ZU85-F1
#
_cell.length_a   1.000
_cell.length_b   1.000
_cell.length_c   1.000
_cell.angle_alpha   90.00
_cell.angle_beta   90.00
_cell.angle_gamma   90.00
#
_symmetry.space_group_name_H-M   'P 1'
#
loop_
_entity.id
_entity.type
_entity.pdbx_description
1 polymer ?
#
loop_
_entity_poly.entity_id
_entity_poly.type
_entity_poly.pdbx_seq_one_letter_code
_entity_poly.pdbx_strand_id
1 'polypeptide(L)'
;MATSITKQISRRWKTGDVYAPHDLSEVEMKKWKTRGKPTVDVFDVLELDPLVEYRNFSMLSEYMTPMGRIMHSNETGLRSRNQRRIAKAIRRAVGMGFMPSVHRHPEILMKESTRRNEPLSRETKA
;
A
#
# COMPACT_ATOMS: atom_id res chain seq x y z
N MET A 1 -14.77 -6.85 24.96
CA MET A 1 -14.51 -5.51 25.55
C MET A 1 -13.09 -5.01 25.28
N ALA A 2 -12.03 -5.79 25.51
CA ALA A 2 -10.65 -5.32 25.30
C ALA A 2 -10.38 -4.78 23.87
N THR A 3 -10.97 -5.39 22.85
CA THR A 3 -10.77 -5.05 21.43
C THR A 3 -11.34 -3.70 21.00
N SER A 4 -12.34 -3.15 21.69
CA SER A 4 -12.89 -1.81 21.35
C SER A 4 -11.98 -0.70 21.84
N ILE A 5 -11.35 -0.89 23.00
CA ILE A 5 -10.42 0.06 23.60
C ILE A 5 -9.11 0.11 22.81
N THR A 6 -8.55 -1.05 22.43
CA THR A 6 -7.30 -1.10 21.66
C THR A 6 -7.41 -0.40 20.30
N LYS A 7 -8.60 -0.39 19.67
CA LYS A 7 -8.85 0.32 18.41
C LYS A 7 -8.83 1.85 18.54
N GLN A 8 -9.05 2.37 19.75
CA GLN A 8 -8.99 3.82 20.00
C GLN A 8 -7.53 4.31 20.03
N ILE A 9 -6.57 3.42 20.28
CA ILE A 9 -5.14 3.73 20.29
C ILE A 9 -4.64 3.90 18.84
N SER A 10 -4.35 5.15 18.44
CA SER A 10 -3.91 5.49 17.08
C SER A 10 -2.41 5.28 16.85
N ARG A 11 -1.59 5.44 17.91
CA ARG A 11 -0.14 5.28 17.85
C ARG A 11 0.25 3.81 18.02
N ARG A 12 1.07 3.29 17.10
CA ARG A 12 1.71 1.98 17.25
C ARG A 12 3.09 2.15 17.91
N TRP A 13 3.14 1.88 19.21
CA TRP A 13 4.37 1.92 20.00
C TRP A 13 5.37 0.84 19.57
N LYS A 14 6.65 1.19 19.53
CA LYS A 14 7.75 0.26 19.32
C LYS A 14 8.56 0.11 20.62
N THR A 15 9.23 -1.02 20.76
CA THR A 15 10.17 -1.24 21.86
C THR A 15 11.29 -0.21 21.78
N GLY A 16 11.60 0.46 22.90
CA GLY A 16 12.61 1.51 22.96
C GLY A 16 12.08 2.93 22.72
N ASP A 17 10.81 3.09 22.33
CA ASP A 17 10.18 4.42 22.28
C ASP A 17 10.06 4.98 23.71
N VAL A 18 10.64 6.16 23.94
CA VAL A 18 10.43 6.91 25.18
C VAL A 18 9.09 7.66 25.08
N TYR A 19 8.33 7.68 26.17
CA TYR A 19 7.09 8.43 26.26
C TYR A 19 7.10 9.36 27.47
N ALA A 20 6.47 10.52 27.30
CA ALA A 20 6.06 11.40 28.40
C ALA A 20 4.56 11.19 28.67
N PRO A 21 4.05 11.58 29.86
CA PRO A 21 2.60 11.54 30.14
C PRO A 21 1.76 12.27 29.10
N HIS A 22 2.29 13.34 28.49
CA HIS A 22 1.62 14.10 27.44
C HIS A 22 1.42 13.30 26.14
N ASP A 23 2.28 12.33 25.84
CA ASP A 23 2.21 11.51 24.61
C ASP A 23 1.01 10.55 24.61
N LEU A 24 0.38 10.35 25.77
CA LEU A 24 -0.83 9.53 25.95
C LEU A 24 -2.11 10.36 25.87
N SER A 25 -2.00 11.68 25.65
CA SER A 25 -3.15 12.57 25.52
C SER A 25 -3.88 12.40 24.18
N GLU A 26 -5.17 12.73 24.16
CA GLU A 26 -5.99 12.69 22.94
C GLU A 26 -5.43 13.58 21.82
N VAL A 27 -4.84 14.72 22.19
CA VAL A 27 -4.26 15.69 21.25
C VAL A 27 -3.10 15.07 20.48
N GLU A 28 -2.18 14.40 21.18
CA GLU A 28 -1.08 13.67 20.56
C GLU A 28 -1.61 12.49 19.73
N MET A 29 -2.52 11.69 20.28
CA MET A 29 -3.13 10.58 19.54
C MET A 29 -3.78 11.02 18.22
N LYS A 30 -4.39 12.20 18.17
CA LYS A 30 -4.99 12.75 16.95
C LYS A 30 -3.95 13.04 15.86
N LYS A 31 -2.73 13.49 16.22
CA LYS A 31 -1.64 13.71 15.25
C LYS A 31 -1.24 12.41 14.55
N TRP A 32 -1.19 11.31 15.31
CA TRP A 32 -0.80 9.98 14.83
C TRP A 32 -1.90 9.26 14.05
N LYS A 33 -3.14 9.74 14.12
CA LYS A 33 -4.26 9.20 13.35
C LYS A 33 -4.10 9.45 11.85
N THR A 34 -3.46 10.55 11.47
CA THR A 34 -3.25 10.91 10.08
C THR A 34 -2.04 10.17 9.52
N ARG A 35 -2.24 9.33 8.51
CA ARG A 35 -1.13 8.70 7.78
C ARG A 35 -0.50 9.72 6.84
N GLY A 36 0.81 9.94 7.00
CA GLY A 36 1.59 10.76 6.07
C GLY A 36 1.81 10.07 4.73
N LYS A 37 2.12 10.86 3.70
CA LYS A 37 2.61 10.34 2.43
C LYS A 37 4.02 9.74 2.60
N PRO A 38 4.38 8.68 1.85
CA PRO A 38 5.77 8.23 1.78
C PRO A 38 6.69 9.40 1.41
N THR A 39 7.80 9.55 2.12
CA THR A 39 8.78 10.63 1.88
C THR A 39 9.75 10.30 0.76
N VAL A 40 10.03 9.01 0.55
CA VAL A 40 11.01 8.51 -0.40
C VAL A 40 10.32 7.68 -1.48
N ASP A 41 10.74 7.88 -2.73
CA ASP A 41 10.26 7.11 -3.87
C ASP A 41 10.79 5.68 -3.82
N VAL A 42 9.89 4.70 -3.85
CA VAL A 42 10.22 3.28 -3.76
C VAL A 42 11.07 2.82 -4.94
N PHE A 43 10.87 3.35 -6.14
CA PHE A 43 11.65 2.96 -7.32
C PHE A 43 13.09 3.48 -7.28
N ASP A 44 13.31 4.64 -6.67
CA ASP A 44 14.65 5.19 -6.48
C ASP A 44 15.42 4.36 -5.42
N VAL A 45 14.74 3.90 -4.37
CA VAL A 45 15.35 3.05 -3.31
C VAL A 45 15.66 1.64 -3.83
N LEU A 46 14.78 1.07 -4.64
CA LEU A 46 14.97 -0.27 -5.20
C LEU A 46 15.83 -0.29 -6.46
N GLU A 47 16.24 0.88 -6.97
CA GLU A 47 16.99 1.05 -8.22
C GLU A 47 16.33 0.35 -9.42
N LEU A 48 15.00 0.39 -9.48
CA LEU A 48 14.20 -0.25 -10.53
C LEU A 48 13.66 0.78 -11.52
N ASP A 49 13.71 0.49 -12.83
CA ASP A 49 13.01 1.30 -13.83
C ASP A 49 11.60 0.75 -14.08
N PRO A 50 10.53 1.48 -13.69
CA PRO A 50 9.15 1.03 -13.92
C PRO A 50 8.83 0.74 -15.38
N LEU A 51 9.49 1.42 -16.32
CA LEU A 51 9.20 1.30 -17.74
C LEU A 51 9.66 -0.04 -18.33
N VAL A 52 10.73 -0.62 -17.78
CA VAL A 52 11.26 -1.93 -18.20
C VAL A 52 10.37 -3.05 -17.65
N GLU A 53 9.87 -2.84 -16.44
CA GLU A 53 9.17 -3.87 -15.66
C GLU A 53 7.66 -3.96 -15.96
N TYR A 54 7.25 -3.67 -17.21
CA TYR A 54 5.85 -3.65 -17.63
C TYR A 54 5.18 -5.05 -17.62
N ARG A 55 5.97 -6.11 -17.54
CA ARG A 55 5.50 -7.51 -17.49
C ARG A 55 5.08 -7.93 -16.09
N ASN A 56 5.55 -7.21 -15.06
CA ASN A 56 5.25 -7.54 -13.67
C ASN A 56 3.86 -7.01 -13.28
N PHE A 57 2.83 -7.82 -13.51
CA PHE A 57 1.45 -7.43 -13.20
C PHE A 57 1.18 -7.19 -11.71
N SER A 58 1.95 -7.83 -10.83
CA SER A 58 1.82 -7.64 -9.37
C SER A 58 2.29 -6.25 -8.96
N MET A 59 3.43 -5.79 -9.50
CA MET A 59 3.95 -4.45 -9.23
C MET A 59 3.04 -3.36 -9.83
N LEU A 60 2.63 -3.51 -11.08
CA LEU A 60 1.78 -2.52 -11.75
C LEU A 60 0.40 -2.35 -11.09
N SER A 61 -0.19 -3.46 -10.61
CA SER A 61 -1.53 -3.43 -9.99
C SER A 61 -1.57 -2.68 -8.65
N GLU A 62 -0.44 -2.51 -7.97
CA GLU A 62 -0.34 -1.69 -6.75
C GLU A 62 -0.55 -0.20 -7.04
N TYR A 63 -0.20 0.25 -8.25
CA TYR A 63 -0.35 1.64 -8.70
C TYR A 63 -1.63 1.88 -9.51
N MET A 64 -2.58 0.94 -9.43
CA MET A 64 -3.89 1.01 -10.05
C MET A 64 -4.98 0.96 -9.00
N THR A 65 -6.06 1.71 -9.22
CA THR A 65 -7.26 1.60 -8.41
C THR A 65 -7.93 0.26 -8.65
N PRO A 66 -8.84 -0.19 -7.75
CA PRO A 66 -9.63 -1.40 -7.99
C PRO A 66 -10.40 -1.40 -9.31
N MET A 67 -10.72 -0.22 -9.84
CA MET A 67 -11.39 0.01 -11.13
C MET A 67 -10.44 0.12 -12.33
N GLY A 68 -9.15 -0.19 -12.14
CA GLY A 68 -8.14 -0.20 -13.19
C GLY A 68 -7.62 1.17 -13.63
N ARG A 69 -7.96 2.25 -12.91
CA ARG A 69 -7.43 3.59 -13.21
C ARG A 69 -6.03 3.74 -12.61
N ILE A 70 -5.14 4.45 -13.28
CA ILE A 70 -3.81 4.78 -12.72
C ILE A 70 -4.01 5.76 -11.55
N MET A 71 -3.44 5.45 -10.39
CA MET A 71 -3.55 6.28 -9.19
C MET A 71 -2.86 7.64 -9.35
N HIS A 72 -3.36 8.67 -8.66
CA HIS A 72 -2.75 10.00 -8.70
C HIS A 72 -1.44 10.04 -7.90
N SER A 73 -0.53 10.96 -8.25
CA SER A 73 0.78 11.11 -7.58
C SER A 73 0.69 11.34 -6.07
N ASN A 74 -0.40 11.97 -5.60
CA ASN A 74 -0.66 12.18 -4.17
C ASN A 74 -0.92 10.87 -3.42
N GLU A 75 -1.47 9.86 -4.10
CA GLU A 75 -1.75 8.56 -3.50
C GLU A 75 -0.54 7.63 -3.62
N THR A 76 0.16 7.66 -4.76
CA THR A 76 1.33 6.80 -4.99
C THR A 76 2.59 7.27 -4.25
N GLY A 77 2.71 8.57 -3.95
CA GLY A 77 3.89 9.13 -3.29
C GLY A 77 5.16 9.13 -4.14
N LEU A 78 5.05 8.86 -5.45
CA LEU A 78 6.18 8.78 -6.36
C LEU A 78 6.63 10.16 -6.85
N ARG A 79 7.90 10.27 -7.22
CA ARG A 79 8.43 11.44 -7.92
C ARG A 79 7.78 11.54 -9.30
N SER A 80 7.55 12.77 -9.79
CA SER A 80 6.84 12.98 -11.06
C SER A 80 7.47 12.26 -12.26
N ARG A 81 8.81 12.05 -12.26
CA ARG A 81 9.50 11.27 -13.30
C ARG A 81 9.08 9.79 -13.27
N ASN A 82 9.13 9.16 -12.09
CA ASN A 82 8.78 7.76 -11.93
C ASN A 82 7.28 7.55 -12.09
N GLN A 83 6.44 8.50 -11.63
CA GLN A 83 4.99 8.50 -11.88
C GLN A 83 4.66 8.47 -13.39
N ARG A 84 5.38 9.22 -14.23
CA ARG A 84 5.18 9.16 -15.69
C ARG A 84 5.64 7.83 -16.28
N ARG A 85 6.73 7.26 -15.75
CA ARG A 85 7.27 5.96 -16.20
C ARG A 85 6.34 4.81 -15.84
N ILE A 86 5.86 4.73 -14.60
CA ILE A 86 4.89 3.71 -14.17
C ILE A 86 3.59 3.84 -14.98
N ALA A 87 3.10 5.07 -15.20
CA ALA A 87 1.90 5.28 -16.00
C ALA A 87 2.09 4.81 -17.47
N LYS A 88 3.29 4.99 -18.04
CA LYS A 88 3.62 4.48 -19.37
C LYS A 88 3.75 2.95 -19.37
N ALA A 89 4.30 2.35 -18.33
CA ALA A 89 4.39 0.89 -18.16
C ALA A 89 3.00 0.25 -18.07
N ILE A 90 2.10 0.81 -17.26
CA ILE A 90 0.70 0.35 -17.13
C ILE A 90 -0.02 0.45 -18.49
N ARG A 91 0.06 1.60 -19.16
CA ARG A 91 -0.57 1.76 -20.49
C ARG A 91 -0.01 0.77 -21.52
N ARG A 92 1.28 0.46 -21.47
CA ARG A 92 1.91 -0.55 -22.32
C ARG A 92 1.38 -1.95 -21.99
N ALA A 93 1.32 -2.33 -20.72
CA ALA A 93 0.83 -3.64 -20.29
C ALA A 93 -0.64 -3.85 -20.68
N VAL A 94 -1.49 -2.83 -20.52
CA VAL A 94 -2.89 -2.85 -20.97
C VAL A 94 -2.98 -2.95 -22.49
N GLY A 95 -2.21 -2.14 -23.23
CA GLY A 95 -2.22 -2.19 -24.71
C GLY A 95 -1.70 -3.50 -25.30
N MET A 96 -0.81 -4.20 -24.59
CA MET A 96 -0.33 -5.53 -24.97
C MET A 96 -1.24 -6.69 -24.53
N GLY A 97 -2.29 -6.41 -23.74
CA GLY A 97 -3.21 -7.43 -23.23
C GLY A 97 -2.70 -8.22 -22.02
N PHE A 98 -1.60 -7.81 -21.38
CA PHE A 98 -1.11 -8.43 -20.14
C PHE A 98 -1.89 -8.00 -18.89
N MET A 99 -2.59 -6.87 -18.95
CA MET A 99 -3.28 -6.29 -17.79
C MET A 99 -4.69 -5.82 -18.17
N PRO A 100 -5.72 -6.09 -17.34
CA PRO A 100 -7.06 -5.57 -17.57
C PRO A 100 -7.13 -4.05 -17.39
N SER A 101 -7.99 -3.38 -18.16
CA SER A 101 -8.19 -1.93 -18.10
C SER A 101 -9.19 -1.50 -17.01
N VAL A 102 -10.13 -2.38 -16.66
CA VAL A 102 -11.30 -2.06 -15.81
C VAL A 102 -11.20 -2.59 -14.38
N HIS A 103 -10.25 -3.49 -14.11
CA HIS A 103 -10.02 -4.08 -12.79
C HIS A 103 -8.56 -4.48 -12.64
N ARG A 104 -8.14 -4.79 -11.41
CA ARG A 104 -6.80 -5.35 -11.15
C ARG A 104 -6.65 -6.75 -11.76
N HIS A 105 -5.41 -7.20 -11.93
CA HIS A 105 -5.13 -8.51 -12.54
C HIS A 105 -5.89 -9.65 -11.82
N PRO A 106 -6.51 -10.60 -12.54
CA PRO A 106 -7.38 -11.64 -11.94
C PRO A 106 -6.66 -12.50 -10.91
N GLU A 107 -5.40 -12.85 -11.13
CA GLU A 107 -4.63 -13.63 -10.14
C GLU A 107 -4.47 -12.91 -8.79
N ILE A 108 -4.41 -11.58 -8.81
CA ILE A 108 -4.30 -10.78 -7.57
C ILE A 108 -5.64 -10.83 -6.83
N LEU A 109 -6.74 -10.70 -7.56
CA LEU A 109 -8.10 -10.80 -7.00
C LEU A 109 -8.36 -12.19 -6.40
N MET A 110 -7.89 -13.24 -7.06
CA MET A 110 -7.96 -14.61 -6.54
C MET A 110 -7.14 -14.76 -5.26
N LYS A 111 -5.90 -14.27 -5.23
CA LYS A 111 -5.07 -14.30 -4.01
C LYS A 111 -5.73 -13.51 -2.86
N GLU A 112 -6.41 -12.41 -3.16
CA GLU A 112 -7.16 -11.64 -2.17
C GLU A 112 -8.42 -12.32 -1.67
N SER A 113 -9.16 -13.05 -2.51
CA SER A 113 -10.31 -13.82 -2.05
C SER A 113 -9.86 -14.99 -1.17
N THR A 114 -8.80 -15.71 -1.56
CA THR A 114 -8.22 -16.79 -0.74
C THR A 114 -7.77 -16.26 0.62
N ARG A 115 -7.00 -15.16 0.68
CA ARG A 115 -6.56 -14.55 1.94
C ARG A 115 -7.70 -14.10 2.85
N ARG A 116 -8.83 -13.68 2.28
CA ARG A 116 -10.03 -13.31 3.05
C ARG A 116 -10.78 -14.51 3.61
N ASN A 117 -10.78 -15.62 2.88
CA ASN A 117 -11.50 -16.84 3.24
C ASN A 117 -10.67 -17.75 4.16
N GLU A 118 -9.35 -17.54 4.25
CA GLU A 118 -8.50 -18.23 5.21
C GLU A 118 -8.95 -17.88 6.64
N PRO A 119 -9.43 -18.86 7.44
CA PRO A 119 -9.74 -18.60 8.83
C PRO A 119 -8.46 -18.14 9.54
N LEU A 120 -8.58 -17.23 10.50
CA LEU A 120 -7.46 -16.66 11.26
C LEU A 120 -6.84 -17.73 12.20
N SER A 121 -6.33 -18.84 11.66
CA SER A 121 -5.67 -19.90 12.39
C SER A 121 -4.22 -19.52 12.66
N ARG A 122 -4.04 -18.51 13.52
CA ARG A 122 -2.77 -18.25 14.20
C ARG A 122 -3.03 -18.03 15.69
N GLU A 123 -3.77 -18.95 16.28
CA GLU A 123 -3.46 -19.32 17.65
C GLU A 123 -2.23 -20.24 17.59
N THR A 124 -1.18 -19.83 18.31
CA THR A 124 -0.07 -20.65 18.82
C THR A 124 0.68 -21.55 17.83
N LYS A 125 1.76 -21.02 17.23
CA LYS A 125 3.00 -21.81 17.18
C LYS A 125 3.88 -21.32 18.32
N ALA A 126 3.95 -22.15 19.35
CA ALA A 126 4.91 -22.07 20.45
C ALA A 126 6.35 -22.10 19.91
#